data_AF-A0A854NJZ4-F1
#
_entry.id   AF-A0A854NJZ4-F1
#
_cell.length_a   1.000
_cell.length_b   1.000
_cell.length_c   1.000
_cell.angle_alpha   90.00
_cell.angle_beta   90.00
_cell.angle_gamma   90.00
#
_symmetry.space_group_name_H-M   'P 1'
#
loop_
_entity.id
_entity.type
_entity.pdbx_description
1 polymer ?
#
loop_
_entity_poly.entity_id
_entity_poly.type
_entity_poly.pdbx_seq_one_letter_code
_entity_poly.pdbx_strand_id
1 'polypeptide(L)'
;MTTQITAEDVEAYLGTRENSPTMSDTVDAAVDLVESWKSTPQEKWPPRWRRGCIMLAARMDRRRNSPAGVDTMGEIGVVYVSRKDPDIAQLLEIGDFSKPIAR
;
A
#
# COMPACT_ATOMS: atom_id res chain seq x y z
N MET A 1 7.66 -16.90 -11.73
CA MET A 1 6.56 -15.97 -11.39
C MET A 1 7.20 -14.67 -10.99
N THR A 2 6.80 -13.56 -11.62
CA THR A 2 7.48 -12.27 -11.48
C THR A 2 7.55 -11.84 -10.02
N THR A 3 8.76 -11.71 -9.51
CA THR A 3 9.04 -11.59 -8.08
C THR A 3 8.81 -10.16 -7.58
N GLN A 4 8.97 -9.16 -8.46
CA GLN A 4 8.86 -7.74 -8.14
C GLN A 4 7.41 -7.23 -8.15
N ILE A 5 7.09 -6.24 -7.31
CA ILE A 5 5.78 -5.55 -7.36
C ILE A 5 5.91 -4.46 -8.43
N THR A 6 4.94 -4.34 -9.32
CA THR A 6 4.94 -3.35 -10.40
C THR A 6 3.80 -2.33 -10.23
N ALA A 7 3.86 -1.23 -10.98
CA ALA A 7 2.75 -0.28 -11.08
C ALA A 7 1.44 -0.96 -11.52
N GLU A 8 1.53 -1.90 -12.47
CA GLU A 8 0.39 -2.69 -12.95
C GLU A 8 -0.29 -3.50 -11.83
N ASP A 9 0.48 -4.05 -10.88
CA ASP A 9 -0.09 -4.77 -9.73
C ASP A 9 -0.97 -3.85 -8.87
N VAL A 10 -0.55 -2.60 -8.69
CA VAL A 10 -1.28 -1.59 -7.89
C VAL A 10 -2.47 -1.04 -8.64
N GLU A 11 -2.35 -0.77 -9.93
CA GLU A 11 -3.45 -0.34 -10.80
C GLU A 11 -4.54 -1.40 -10.89
N ALA A 12 -4.14 -2.68 -11.04
CA ALA A 12 -5.06 -3.81 -10.99
C ALA A 12 -5.80 -3.89 -9.65
N TYR A 13 -5.14 -3.56 -8.53
CA TYR A 13 -5.78 -3.47 -7.22
C TYR A 13 -6.74 -2.28 -7.11
N LEU A 14 -6.36 -1.11 -7.64
CA LEU A 14 -7.20 0.09 -7.63
C LEU A 14 -8.43 -0.04 -8.54
N GLY A 15 -8.41 -0.97 -9.49
CA GLY A 15 -9.43 -1.13 -10.52
C GLY A 15 -9.35 -0.05 -11.61
N THR A 16 -8.23 0.66 -11.69
CA THR A 16 -7.97 1.72 -12.67
C THR A 16 -7.08 1.20 -13.79
N ARG A 17 -7.26 1.71 -15.00
CA ARG A 17 -6.34 1.46 -16.13
C ARG A 17 -5.49 2.69 -16.49
N GLU A 18 -5.59 3.75 -15.69
CA GLU A 18 -4.78 4.94 -15.87
C GLU A 18 -3.41 4.70 -15.24
N ASN A 19 -2.39 4.64 -16.10
CA ASN A 19 -1.00 4.65 -15.68
C ASN A 19 -0.69 6.04 -15.10
N SER A 20 -0.74 6.16 -13.77
CA SER A 20 -0.30 7.38 -13.11
C SER A 20 1.22 7.50 -13.30
N PRO A 21 1.73 8.64 -13.80
CA PRO A 21 3.16 8.80 -14.06
C PRO A 21 4.02 8.70 -12.79
N THR A 22 3.40 8.79 -11.60
CA THR A 22 4.07 8.67 -10.30
C THR A 22 3.83 7.32 -9.63
N MET A 23 3.15 6.37 -10.29
CA MET A 23 2.81 5.08 -9.68
C MET A 23 4.07 4.25 -9.40
N SER A 24 5.04 4.25 -10.32
CA SER A 24 6.33 3.58 -10.13
C SER A 24 7.03 4.06 -8.86
N ASP A 25 7.15 5.38 -8.71
CA ASP A 25 7.83 5.99 -7.56
C ASP A 25 7.10 5.66 -6.25
N THR A 26 5.78 5.54 -6.29
CA THR A 26 4.95 5.15 -5.14
C THR A 26 5.16 3.68 -4.77
N VAL A 27 5.28 2.80 -5.77
CA VAL A 27 5.62 1.39 -5.57
C VAL A 27 7.00 1.24 -4.96
N ASP A 28 7.99 1.92 -5.53
CA ASP A 28 9.38 1.88 -5.05
C ASP A 28 9.48 2.34 -3.60
N ALA A 29 8.82 3.45 -3.26
CA ALA A 29 8.79 3.96 -1.89
C ALA A 29 8.08 2.99 -0.91
N ALA A 30 6.99 2.34 -1.35
CA ALA A 30 6.30 1.36 -0.52
C ALA A 30 7.15 0.09 -0.30
N VAL A 31 7.86 -0.36 -1.33
CA VAL A 31 8.74 -1.53 -1.26
C VAL A 31 9.91 -1.25 -0.32
N ASP A 32 10.64 -0.16 -0.51
CA ASP A 32 11.76 0.27 0.35
C ASP A 32 11.33 0.35 1.81
N LEU A 33 10.16 0.94 2.07
CA LEU A 33 9.63 1.07 3.41
C LEU A 33 9.33 -0.29 4.05
N VAL A 34 8.69 -1.22 3.32
CA VAL A 34 8.40 -2.56 3.86
C VAL A 34 9.69 -3.38 4.03
N GLU A 35 10.66 -3.25 3.12
CA GLU A 35 11.98 -3.88 3.29
C GLU A 35 12.66 -3.37 4.56
N SER A 36 12.60 -2.06 4.84
CA SER A 36 13.14 -1.48 6.07
C SER A 36 12.51 -2.06 7.33
N TRP A 37 11.19 -2.31 7.32
CA TRP A 37 10.46 -2.91 8.45
C TRP A 37 10.78 -4.38 8.64
N LYS A 38 10.99 -5.10 7.55
CA LYS A 38 11.16 -6.56 7.54
C LYS A 38 12.60 -7.01 7.56
N SER A 39 13.54 -6.09 7.26
CA SER A 39 14.95 -6.41 7.04
C SER A 39 15.13 -7.62 6.11
N THR A 40 14.21 -7.75 5.14
CA THR A 40 14.07 -8.91 4.26
C THR A 40 13.76 -8.39 2.86
N PRO A 41 14.53 -8.78 1.84
CA PRO A 41 14.33 -8.28 0.49
C PRO A 41 13.04 -8.86 -0.12
N GLN A 42 12.46 -8.12 -1.07
CA GLN A 42 11.13 -8.38 -1.64
C GLN A 42 10.96 -9.81 -2.16
N GLU A 43 12.04 -10.41 -2.68
CA GLU A 43 12.03 -11.74 -3.26
C GLU A 43 11.73 -12.86 -2.25
N LYS A 44 11.93 -12.58 -0.97
CA LYS A 44 11.70 -13.54 0.12
C LYS A 44 10.38 -13.30 0.86
N TRP A 45 9.59 -12.32 0.42
CA TRP A 45 8.35 -11.97 1.09
C TRP A 45 7.30 -13.08 0.94
N PRO A 46 6.59 -13.44 2.03
CA PRO A 46 5.41 -14.27 1.92
C PRO A 46 4.29 -13.52 1.17
N PRO A 47 3.33 -14.24 0.55
CA PRO A 47 2.26 -13.62 -0.24
C PRO A 47 1.47 -12.51 0.49
N ARG A 48 1.28 -12.66 1.80
CA ARG A 48 0.60 -11.64 2.64
C ARG A 48 1.36 -10.31 2.71
N TRP A 49 2.70 -10.32 2.75
CA TRP A 49 3.49 -9.09 2.78
C TRP A 49 3.44 -8.39 1.42
N ARG A 50 3.52 -9.16 0.32
CA ARG A 50 3.30 -8.64 -1.03
C ARG A 50 1.93 -7.97 -1.15
N ARG A 51 0.86 -8.62 -0.68
CA ARG A 51 -0.49 -8.05 -0.72
C ARG A 51 -0.61 -6.78 0.13
N GLY A 52 -0.06 -6.79 1.35
CA GLY A 52 -0.05 -5.62 2.23
C GLY A 52 0.71 -4.43 1.61
N CYS A 53 1.82 -4.69 0.92
CA CYS A 53 2.60 -3.66 0.22
C CYS A 53 1.83 -3.04 -0.95
N ILE A 54 1.15 -3.85 -1.76
CA ILE A 54 0.28 -3.36 -2.85
C ILE A 54 -0.82 -2.45 -2.29
N MET A 55 -1.47 -2.87 -1.20
CA MET A 55 -2.50 -2.07 -0.53
C MET A 55 -1.94 -0.77 0.05
N LEU A 56 -0.72 -0.80 0.58
CA LEU A 56 -0.02 0.38 1.08
C LEU A 56 0.28 1.39 -0.04
N ALA A 57 0.82 0.94 -1.16
CA ALA A 57 1.10 1.78 -2.33
C ALA A 57 -0.19 2.42 -2.87
N ALA A 58 -1.24 1.63 -3.06
CA ALA A 58 -2.57 2.10 -3.48
C ALA A 58 -3.13 3.19 -2.54
N ARG A 59 -2.92 3.01 -1.23
CA ARG A 59 -3.36 3.98 -0.22
C ARG A 59 -2.55 5.27 -0.28
N MET A 60 -1.24 5.19 -0.48
CA MET A 60 -0.38 6.37 -0.65
C MET A 60 -0.83 7.19 -1.87
N ASP A 61 -1.10 6.52 -2.99
CA ASP A 61 -1.60 7.14 -4.21
C ASP A 61 -2.95 7.87 -3.99
N ARG A 62 -3.93 7.20 -3.39
CA ARG A 62 -5.24 7.81 -3.09
C ARG A 62 -5.14 9.03 -2.15
N ARG A 63 -4.23 9.01 -1.18
CA ARG A 63 -4.02 10.16 -0.27
C ARG A 63 -3.37 11.34 -0.96
N ARG A 64 -2.54 11.12 -1.99
CA ARG A 64 -2.04 12.21 -2.83
C ARG A 64 -3.19 12.93 -3.54
N ASN A 65 -4.16 12.17 -4.03
CA ASN A 65 -5.35 12.72 -4.70
C ASN A 65 -6.36 13.34 -3.70
N SER A 66 -6.25 13.00 -2.42
CA SER A 66 -7.08 13.53 -1.32
C SER A 66 -6.22 14.04 -0.14
N PRO A 67 -5.48 15.17 -0.30
CA PRO A 67 -4.57 15.66 0.74
C PRO A 67 -5.25 15.98 2.08
N ALA A 68 -6.52 16.42 2.05
CA ALA A 68 -7.32 16.68 3.24
C ALA A 68 -7.96 15.41 3.85
N GLY A 69 -7.80 14.24 3.21
CA GLY A 69 -8.52 13.01 3.56
C GLY A 69 -10.01 13.03 3.19
N VAL A 70 -10.40 14.01 2.38
CA VAL A 70 -11.72 14.16 1.77
C VAL A 70 -11.58 13.90 0.28
N ASP A 71 -12.24 12.87 -0.24
CA ASP A 71 -12.28 12.59 -1.68
C ASP A 71 -13.48 13.33 -2.27
N THR A 72 -13.24 14.44 -2.97
CA THR A 72 -14.29 15.21 -3.64
C THR A 72 -14.51 14.65 -5.03
N MET A 73 -15.47 13.74 -5.17
CA MET A 73 -15.89 13.24 -6.49
C MET A 73 -17.42 13.24 -6.59
N GLY A 74 -18.00 14.35 -7.08
CA GLY A 74 -19.38 14.43 -7.59
C GLY A 74 -20.53 14.49 -6.58
N GLU A 75 -21.74 14.58 -7.13
CA GLU A 75 -23.07 14.95 -6.56
C GLU A 75 -23.54 14.20 -5.29
N ILE A 76 -22.78 13.21 -4.80
CA ILE A 76 -23.18 12.27 -3.72
C ILE A 76 -22.63 12.69 -2.34
N GLY A 77 -21.93 13.82 -2.24
CA GLY A 77 -21.46 14.38 -0.98
C GLY A 77 -20.10 13.87 -0.54
N VAL A 78 -19.67 14.31 0.66
CA VAL A 78 -18.30 14.13 1.15
C VAL A 78 -18.03 12.68 1.54
N VAL A 79 -17.08 12.03 0.86
CA VAL A 79 -16.56 10.71 1.24
C VAL A 79 -15.25 10.88 2.02
N TYR A 80 -15.23 10.39 3.27
CA TYR A 80 -14.04 10.42 4.12
C TYR A 80 -13.17 9.19 3.87
N VAL A 81 -11.89 9.43 3.58
CA VAL A 81 -10.89 8.35 3.49
C VAL A 81 -10.35 8.05 4.89
N SER A 82 -10.51 6.80 5.35
CA SER A 82 -10.03 6.40 6.68
C SER A 82 -8.52 6.62 6.83
N ARG A 83 -8.13 7.21 7.96
CA ARG A 83 -6.72 7.43 8.33
C ARG A 83 -6.01 6.14 8.72
N LYS A 84 -6.74 5.08 9.07
CA LYS A 84 -6.19 3.78 9.48
C LYS A 84 -6.78 2.67 8.62
N ASP A 85 -5.92 1.76 8.18
CA ASP A 85 -6.29 0.54 7.48
C ASP A 85 -5.73 -0.64 8.31
N PRO A 86 -6.57 -1.28 9.14
CA PRO A 86 -6.12 -2.37 9.99
C PRO A 86 -5.70 -3.61 9.21
N ASP A 87 -6.16 -3.79 7.98
CA ASP A 87 -5.82 -4.95 7.16
C ASP A 87 -4.38 -4.83 6.64
N ILE A 88 -3.95 -3.62 6.23
CA ILE A 88 -2.54 -3.35 5.92
C ILE A 88 -1.66 -3.67 7.12
N ALA A 89 -2.06 -3.23 8.32
CA ALA A 89 -1.28 -3.45 9.54
C ALA A 89 -1.17 -4.93 9.91
N GLN A 90 -2.26 -5.70 9.77
CA GLN A 90 -2.27 -7.15 9.98
C GLN A 90 -1.44 -7.90 8.94
N LEU A 91 -1.63 -7.61 7.65
CA LEU A 91 -0.91 -8.26 6.56
C LEU A 91 0.59 -8.04 6.68
N LEU A 92 0.98 -6.82 7.03
CA LEU A 92 2.36 -6.44 7.21
C LEU A 92 2.89 -6.72 8.61
N GLU A 93 2.12 -7.26 9.56
CA GLU A 93 2.56 -7.54 10.93
C GLU A 93 3.30 -6.33 11.56
N ILE A 94 2.66 -5.15 11.52
CA ILE A 94 3.21 -3.87 12.06
C ILE A 94 2.29 -3.29 13.13
N GLY A 95 2.82 -2.37 13.94
CA GLY A 95 2.08 -1.72 15.04
C GLY A 95 1.59 -2.76 16.04
N ASP A 96 0.30 -2.70 16.36
CA ASP A 96 -0.37 -3.62 17.31
C ASP A 96 -0.35 -5.09 16.86
N PHE A 97 -0.05 -5.36 15.57
CA PHE A 97 0.03 -6.72 15.01
C PHE A 97 1.48 -7.20 14.85
N SER A 98 2.46 -6.47 15.39
CA SER A 98 3.86 -6.88 15.36
C SER A 98 4.06 -8.13 16.20
N LYS A 99 4.89 -9.06 15.72
CA LYS A 99 5.22 -10.26 16.50
C LYS A 99 6.01 -9.87 17.76
N PRO A 100 5.72 -10.49 18.92
CA PRO A 100 6.51 -10.28 20.12
C PRO A 100 7.97 -10.61 19.87
N ILE A 101 8.86 -9.71 20.31
CA ILE A 101 10.29 -10.00 20.35
C ILE A 101 10.51 -10.83 21.62
N ALA A 102 10.70 -12.13 21.48
CA ALA A 102 11.19 -12.94 22.58
C ALA A 102 12.62 -12.47 22.90
N ARG A 103 12.82 -11.92 24.10
CA ARG A 103 14.12 -11.47 24.59
C ARG A 103 14.90 -12.64 25.18
#